data_AF-A0A3D4Z788-F1
#
_entry.id   AF-A0A3D4Z788-F1
#
_cell.length_a   1.000
_cell.length_b   1.000
_cell.length_c   1.000
_cell.angle_alpha   90.00
_cell.angle_beta   90.00
_cell.angle_gamma   90.00
#
_symmetry.space_group_name_H-M   'P 1'
#
loop_
_entity.id
_entity.type
_entity.pdbx_description
1 polymer ?
#
loop_
_entity_poly.entity_id
_entity_poly.type
_entity_poly.pdbx_seq_one_letter_code
_entity_poly.pdbx_strand_id
1 'polypeptide(L)' 'GCEIVRITAPTIHHAENLKNIRDRLHAEGIRVPLVADIHFTPQAAMIAADYVEKVRINPGNYADRK' A
#
# COMPACT_ATOMS: atom_id res chain seq x y z
N GLY A 1 -5.11 -1.39 21.01
CA GLY A 1 -4.72 -0.59 19.83
C GLY A 1 -4.40 -1.53 18.69
N CYS A 2 -4.46 -1.06 17.44
CA CYS A 2 -4.04 -1.84 16.27
C CYS A 2 -2.52 -1.69 16.09
N GLU A 3 -1.81 -2.80 15.87
CA GLU A 3 -0.34 -2.81 15.78
C GLU A 3 0.17 -2.71 14.34
N ILE A 4 -0.66 -3.05 13.34
CA ILE A 4 -0.35 -2.97 11.90
C ILE A 4 -1.66 -2.68 11.15
N VAL A 5 -1.65 -1.70 10.25
CA VAL A 5 -2.83 -1.29 9.47
C VAL A 5 -2.66 -1.69 8.01
N ARG A 6 -3.67 -2.34 7.42
CA ARG A 6 -3.68 -2.70 5.99
C ARG A 6 -4.66 -1.83 5.21
N ILE A 7 -4.23 -1.34 4.05
CA ILE A 7 -4.98 -0.42 3.18
C ILE A 7 -4.98 -0.96 1.75
N THR A 8 -6.16 -1.03 1.13
CA THR A 8 -6.30 -1.46 -0.26
C THR A 8 -5.88 -0.36 -1.23
N ALA A 9 -4.97 -0.67 -2.15
CA ALA A 9 -4.48 0.26 -3.19
C ALA A 9 -4.64 -0.37 -4.59
N PRO A 10 -5.85 -0.37 -5.18
CA PRO A 10 -6.13 -1.08 -6.44
C PRO A 10 -5.50 -0.45 -7.68
N THR A 11 -5.24 0.86 -7.66
CA THR A 11 -4.75 1.64 -8.81
C THR A 11 -3.40 2.29 -8.50
N ILE A 12 -2.70 2.72 -9.55
CA ILE A 12 -1.46 3.51 -9.41
C ILE A 12 -1.71 4.78 -8.58
N HIS A 13 -2.79 5.51 -8.87
CA HIS A 13 -3.15 6.72 -8.13
C HIS A 13 -3.34 6.45 -6.63
N HIS A 14 -3.96 5.33 -6.27
CA HIS A 14 -4.12 4.97 -4.86
C HIS A 14 -2.79 4.60 -4.20
N ALA A 15 -1.89 3.92 -4.92
CA ALA A 15 -0.55 3.60 -4.43
C ALA A 15 0.29 4.86 -4.20
N GLU A 16 0.25 5.84 -5.11
CA GLU A 16 0.92 7.14 -4.94
C GLU A 16 0.40 7.90 -3.71
N ASN A 17 -0.90 7.82 -3.47
CA ASN A 17 -1.53 8.51 -2.35
C ASN A 17 -1.19 7.90 -0.96
N LEU A 18 -0.60 6.70 -0.91
CA LEU A 18 -0.09 6.12 0.34
C LEU A 18 0.98 7.03 0.99
N LYS A 19 1.73 7.77 0.17
CA LYS A 19 2.66 8.80 0.65
C LYS A 19 1.96 9.82 1.54
N ASN A 20 0.84 10.37 1.08
CA ASN A 20 0.10 11.41 1.81
C ASN A 20 -0.49 10.87 3.12
N ILE A 21 -0.98 9.62 3.10
CA ILE A 21 -1.48 8.94 4.30
C ILE A 21 -0.35 8.78 5.32
N ARG A 22 0.79 8.20 4.92
CA ARG A 22 1.96 8.01 5.78
C ARG A 22 2.45 9.34 6.35
N ASP A 23 2.65 10.34 5.49
CA ASP A 23 3.21 11.63 5.89
C ASP A 23 2.27 12.34 6.89
N ARG A 24 0.95 12.24 6.71
CA ARG A 24 -0.02 12.81 7.65
C ARG A 24 -0.04 12.08 9.00
N LEU A 25 -0.06 10.76 8.99
CA LEU A 25 0.03 9.96 10.23
C LEU A 25 1.32 10.29 10.98
N HIS A 26 2.44 10.41 10.26
CA HIS A 26 3.72 10.75 10.84
C HIS A 26 3.74 12.16 11.46
N ALA A 27 3.09 13.14 10.82
CA ALA A 27 2.94 14.48 11.36
C ALA A 27 2.13 14.51 12.66
N GLU A 28 1.19 13.57 12.83
CA GLU A 28 0.37 13.40 14.04
C GLU A 28 1.04 12.52 15.11
N GLY A 29 2.30 12.12 14.92
CA GLY A 29 3.04 11.25 15.85
C GLY A 29 2.62 9.78 15.80
N ILE A 30 1.75 9.40 14.86
CA ILE A 30 1.31 8.03 14.66
C ILE A 30 2.34 7.32 13.77
N ARG A 31 2.87 6.19 14.24
CA ARG A 31 3.95 5.42 13.58
C ARG A 31 3.56 3.95 13.36
N VAL A 32 2.26 3.66 13.32
CA VAL A 32 1.78 2.29 13.08
C VAL A 32 2.20 1.85 11.67
N PRO A 33 2.83 0.67 11.50
CA PRO A 33 3.19 0.15 10.19
C PRO A 33 1.98 0.00 9.27
N LEU A 34 2.17 0.37 8.01
CA LEU A 34 1.18 0.28 6.95
C LEU A 34 1.49 -0.92 6.04
N VAL A 35 0.42 -1.56 5.57
CA VAL A 35 0.48 -2.65 4.59
C VAL A 35 -0.36 -2.29 3.38
N ALA A 36 0.24 -2.23 2.20
CA ALA A 36 -0.51 -2.05 0.96
C ALA A 36 -1.06 -3.40 0.47
N ASP A 37 -2.36 -3.46 0.19
CA ASP A 37 -3.02 -4.64 -0.36
C ASP A 37 -3.26 -4.48 -1.87
N ILE A 38 -2.56 -5.28 -2.67
CA ILE A 38 -2.52 -5.21 -4.14
C ILE A 38 -3.03 -6.52 -4.75
N HIS A 39 -3.98 -6.39 -5.68
CA HIS A 39 -4.61 -7.52 -6.35
C HIS A 39 -4.23 -7.65 -7.83
N PHE A 40 -4.33 -6.58 -8.63
CA PHE A 40 -4.31 -6.68 -10.11
C PHE A 40 -3.20 -5.88 -10.80
N THR A 41 -2.66 -4.85 -10.14
CA THR A 41 -1.81 -3.85 -10.81
C THR A 41 -0.36 -3.97 -10.32
N PRO A 42 0.55 -4.67 -11.03
CA PRO A 42 1.95 -4.81 -10.61
C PRO A 42 2.67 -3.51 -10.37
N GLN A 43 2.42 -2.52 -11.21
CA GLN A 43 3.02 -1.20 -11.08
C GLN A 43 2.58 -0.49 -9.80
N ALA A 44 1.34 -0.70 -9.34
CA ALA A 44 0.87 -0.16 -8.06
C ALA A 44 1.62 -0.79 -6.87
N ALA A 45 2.00 -2.07 -6.94
CA ALA A 45 2.82 -2.69 -5.90
C ALA A 45 4.22 -2.09 -5.81
N MET A 46 4.85 -1.82 -6.96
CA MET A 46 6.19 -1.20 -6.99
C MET A 46 6.16 0.19 -6.38
N ILE A 47 5.15 1.00 -6.74
CA ILE A 47 4.98 2.35 -6.18
C ILE A 47 4.66 2.28 -4.68
N ALA A 48 3.78 1.36 -4.27
CA ALA A 48 3.41 1.23 -2.87
C ALA A 48 4.62 0.88 -1.98
N ALA A 49 5.56 0.08 -2.48
CA ALA A 49 6.76 -0.33 -1.74
C ALA A 49 7.63 0.86 -1.25
N ASP A 50 7.56 2.02 -1.91
CA ASP A 50 8.27 3.22 -1.48
C ASP A 50 7.62 3.93 -0.27
N TYR A 51 6.38 3.56 0.07
CA TYR A 51 5.56 4.29 1.03
C TYR A 51 5.05 3.47 2.21
N VAL A 52 5.18 2.13 2.18
CA VAL A 52 4.67 1.26 3.24
C VAL A 52 5.70 0.23 3.68
N GLU A 53 5.57 -0.28 4.91
CA GLU A 53 6.49 -1.25 5.49
C GLU A 53 6.31 -2.66 4.90
N LYS A 54 5.14 -2.96 4.31
CA LYS A 54 4.87 -4.25 3.68
C LYS A 54 3.90 -4.12 2.52
N VAL A 55 4.15 -4.87 1.45
CA VAL A 55 3.19 -5.05 0.35
C VAL A 55 2.64 -6.48 0.40
N ARG A 56 1.31 -6.63 0.47
CA ARG A 56 0.63 -7.91 0.27
C ARG A 56 0.23 -8.01 -1.19
N ILE A 57 0.69 -9.09 -1.83
CA ILE A 57 0.37 -9.43 -3.23
C ILE A 57 -0.61 -10.60 -3.25
N ASN A 58 -1.66 -10.50 -4.07
CA ASN A 58 -2.43 -11.68 -4.49
C ASN A 58 -1.90 -12.21 -5.84
N PRO A 59 -1.07 -13.26 -5.86
CA PRO A 59 -0.41 -13.73 -7.08
C PRO A 59 -1.39 -14.20 -8.17
N GLY A 60 -2.57 -14.70 -7.80
CA GLY A 60 -3.55 -15.23 -8.76
C GLY A 60 -4.08 -14.18 -9.74
N ASN A 61 -4.14 -12.92 -9.33
CA ASN A 61 -4.62 -11.80 -10.15
C ASN A 61 -3.50 -10.83 -10.55
N TYR A 62 -2.34 -10.91 -9.90
CA TYR A 62 -1.19 -10.02 -10.10
C TYR A 62 -0.42 -10.33 -11.38
N ALA A 63 -0.38 -11.60 -11.79
CA ALA A 63 0.28 -12.05 -13.00
C ALA A 63 -0.66 -12.12 -14.23
N ASP A 64 -1.96 -11.87 -14.03
CA ASP A 64 -2.95 -12.03 -15.10
C ASP A 64 -2.92 -10.82 -16.04
N ARG A 65 -2.26 -11.00 -17.18
CA ARG A 65 -2.33 -10.08 -18.31
C ARG A 65 -3.61 -10.38 -19.08
N LYS A 66 -4.76 -9.89 -18.61
CA LYS A 66 -5.91 -9.76 -19.50
C LYS A 66 -5.66 -8.70 -20.55
#